data_AF-E2PYS6-F1
#
_entry.id   AF-E2PYS6-F1
#
_cell.length_a   1.000
_cell.length_b   1.000
_cell.length_c   1.000
_cell.angle_alpha   90.00
_cell.angle_beta   90.00
_cell.angle_gamma   90.00
#
_symmetry.space_group_name_H-M   'P 1'
#
loop_
_entity.id
_entity.type
_entity.pdbx_description
1 polymer ?
#
loop_
_entity_poly.entity_id
_entity_poly.type
_entity_poly.pdbx_seq_one_letter_code
_entity_poly.pdbx_strand_id
1 'polypeptide(L)'
;MAWFCPWCKRPDAVAHVENAAGLHPFPCLFCDCSTVAGPVLGVREASRVCATPRCGGLVTETFGYDVHGRLAEVRRRGCPECGSALSAAECGG
;
A
#
# COMPACT_ATOMS: atom_id res chain seq x y z
N MET A 1 6.91 0.86 -8.48
CA MET A 1 6.09 -0.02 -7.63
C MET A 1 4.83 0.73 -7.19
N ALA A 2 3.67 0.08 -7.17
CA ALA A 2 2.41 0.66 -6.67
C ALA A 2 2.10 0.15 -5.25
N TRP A 3 1.54 1.03 -4.42
CA TRP A 3 1.23 0.78 -3.00
C TRP A 3 -0.26 1.00 -2.70
N PHE A 4 -0.80 0.23 -1.76
CA PHE A 4 -2.22 0.25 -1.45
C PHE A 4 -2.64 1.58 -0.83
N CYS A 5 -3.95 1.83 -0.87
CA CYS A 5 -4.55 2.88 -0.09
C CYS A 5 -4.59 2.47 1.39
N PRO A 6 -4.00 3.28 2.29
CA PRO A 6 -4.02 3.02 3.73
C PRO A 6 -5.40 3.23 4.38
N TRP A 7 -6.38 3.72 3.62
CA TRP A 7 -7.70 4.12 4.13
C TRP A 7 -8.80 3.11 3.82
N CYS A 8 -8.86 2.58 2.60
CA CYS A 8 -10.00 1.77 2.16
C CYS A 8 -9.77 0.25 2.21
N LYS A 9 -8.58 -0.22 2.61
CA LYS A 9 -8.22 -1.65 2.76
C LYS A 9 -8.54 -2.53 1.53
N ARG A 10 -8.67 -1.90 0.36
CA ARG A 10 -9.01 -2.56 -0.90
C ARG A 10 -7.74 -2.96 -1.65
N PRO A 11 -7.65 -4.19 -2.18
CA PRO A 11 -6.44 -4.67 -2.85
C PRO A 11 -6.18 -3.97 -4.20
N ASP A 12 -7.23 -3.43 -4.82
CA ASP A 12 -7.23 -2.69 -6.08
C ASP A 12 -7.08 -1.17 -5.88
N ALA A 13 -7.18 -0.70 -4.64
CA ALA A 13 -7.03 0.70 -4.32
C ALA A 13 -5.55 1.06 -4.23
N VAL A 14 -5.03 1.73 -5.25
CA VAL A 14 -3.68 2.31 -5.26
C VAL A 14 -3.75 3.76 -4.81
N ALA A 15 -2.77 4.17 -4.01
CA ALA A 15 -2.69 5.56 -3.53
C ALA A 15 -1.26 6.13 -3.50
N HIS A 16 -0.24 5.29 -3.73
CA HIS A 16 1.12 5.76 -3.99
C HIS A 16 1.78 4.97 -5.11
N VAL A 17 2.63 5.65 -5.87
CA VAL A 17 3.50 5.05 -6.88
C VAL A 17 4.93 5.45 -6.60
N GLU A 18 5.80 4.46 -6.45
CA GLU A 18 7.24 4.64 -6.32
C GLU A 18 7.94 4.43 -7.67
N ASN A 19 8.82 5.35 -8.03
CA ASN A 19 9.67 5.28 -9.21
C ASN A 19 11.10 5.77 -8.86
N ALA A 20 11.97 5.94 -9.86
CA ALA A 20 13.36 6.39 -9.64
C ALA A 20 13.48 7.80 -9.00
N ALA A 21 12.44 8.63 -9.11
CA ALA A 21 12.37 9.95 -8.50
C ALA A 21 11.79 9.94 -7.07
N GLY A 22 11.33 8.78 -6.59
CA GLY A 22 10.83 8.58 -5.24
C GLY A 22 9.35 8.19 -5.21
N LEU A 23 8.71 8.53 -4.09
CA LEU A 23 7.36 8.10 -3.75
C LEU A 23 6.34 9.21 -4.03
N HIS A 24 5.40 8.93 -4.92
CA HIS A 24 4.43 9.89 -5.41
C HIS A 24 3.02 9.55 -4.89
N PRO A 25 2.38 10.45 -4.12
CA PRO A 25 1.01 10.26 -3.66
C PRO A 25 -0.01 10.55 -4.77
N PHE A 26 -1.08 9.75 -4.81
CA PHE A 26 -2.26 9.97 -5.63
C PHE A 26 -3.51 9.82 -4.77
N PRO A 27 -4.58 10.60 -5.05
CA PRO A 27 -5.86 10.38 -4.39
C PRO A 27 -6.36 8.98 -4.72
N CYS A 28 -6.88 8.28 -3.71
CA CYS A 28 -7.42 6.95 -3.94
C CYS A 28 -8.73 7.06 -4.70
N LEU A 29 -8.80 6.43 -5.88
CA LEU A 29 -10.00 6.45 -6.75
C LEU A 29 -11.25 5.79 -6.13
N PHE A 30 -11.11 5.07 -5.01
CA PHE A 30 -12.22 4.36 -4.36
C PHE A 30 -12.82 5.10 -3.17
N CYS A 31 -12.00 5.77 -2.36
CA CYS A 31 -12.48 6.46 -1.16
C CYS A 31 -12.30 7.98 -1.25
N ASP A 32 -11.76 8.48 -2.35
CA ASP A 32 -11.45 9.90 -2.63
C ASP A 32 -10.57 10.57 -1.55
N CYS A 33 -10.03 9.77 -0.61
CA CYS A 33 -9.20 10.28 0.46
C CYS A 33 -7.85 10.68 -0.11
N SER A 34 -7.43 11.91 0.18
CA SER A 34 -6.05 12.34 -0.02
C SER A 34 -5.13 11.47 0.81
N THR A 35 -4.04 11.00 0.22
CA THR A 35 -2.96 10.34 0.94
C THR A 35 -2.04 11.31 1.67
N VAL A 36 -2.11 12.59 1.31
CA VAL A 36 -1.51 13.71 2.06
C VAL A 36 -2.60 14.27 2.96
N ALA A 37 -2.97 13.51 3.98
CA ALA A 37 -4.10 13.84 4.86
C ALA A 37 -3.62 14.57 6.12
N GLY A 38 -3.16 15.82 6.00
CA GLY A 38 -2.88 16.69 7.17
C GLY A 38 -1.91 16.08 8.19
N PRO A 39 -1.82 16.58 9.43
CA PRO A 39 -0.88 16.08 10.45
C PRO A 39 -1.32 14.69 10.98
N VAL A 40 -1.27 13.67 10.12
CA VAL A 40 -1.35 12.26 10.54
C VAL A 40 0.03 11.90 11.04
N LEU A 41 0.26 12.16 12.32
CA LEU A 41 1.42 11.62 13.02
C LEU A 41 1.23 10.11 13.13
N GLY A 42 2.06 9.34 12.43
CA GLY A 42 2.28 7.94 12.78
C GLY A 42 2.35 6.97 11.62
N VAL A 43 2.22 5.70 12.01
CA VAL A 43 2.33 4.54 11.15
C VAL A 43 0.92 4.02 10.85
N ARG A 44 0.64 3.75 9.57
CA ARG A 44 -0.57 3.03 9.16
C ARG A 44 -0.21 1.69 8.57
N GLU A 45 -1.08 0.72 8.79
CA GLU A 45 -0.95 -0.61 8.22
C GLU A 45 -2.17 -0.89 7.34
N ALA A 46 -1.90 -1.36 6.12
CA ALA A 46 -2.90 -1.95 5.24
C ALA A 46 -2.52 -3.40 4.99
N SER A 47 -3.48 -4.31 5.10
CA SER A 47 -3.29 -5.72 4.80
C SER A 47 -4.33 -6.21 3.81
N ARG A 48 -3.94 -7.20 3.00
CA ARG A 48 -4.81 -7.86 2.03
C ARG A 48 -4.52 -9.34 1.97
N VAL A 49 -5.50 -10.11 1.52
CA VAL A 49 -5.33 -11.54 1.24
C VAL A 49 -4.28 -11.73 0.14
N CYS A 50 -3.43 -12.72 0.33
CA CYS A 50 -2.46 -13.14 -0.67
C CYS A 50 -3.19 -13.60 -1.93
N ALA A 51 -2.71 -13.19 -3.10
CA ALA A 51 -3.32 -13.58 -4.37
C ALA A 51 -2.92 -15.00 -4.82
N THR A 52 -1.98 -15.64 -4.12
CA THR A 52 -1.51 -16.98 -4.46
C THR A 52 -2.63 -18.00 -4.26
N PRO A 53 -2.97 -18.81 -5.29
CA PRO A 53 -4.02 -19.81 -5.18
C PRO A 53 -3.78 -20.75 -3.99
N ARG A 54 -4.82 -20.98 -3.18
CA ARG A 54 -4.78 -21.79 -1.94
C ARG A 54 -3.89 -21.22 -0.83
N CYS A 55 -3.40 -19.99 -0.94
CA CYS A 55 -2.76 -19.28 0.16
C CYS A 55 -3.79 -18.41 0.89
N GLY A 56 -4.03 -18.71 2.18
CA GLY A 56 -4.90 -17.91 3.04
C GLY A 56 -4.19 -16.77 3.77
N GLY A 57 -2.89 -16.58 3.52
CA GLY A 57 -2.09 -15.60 4.25
C GLY A 57 -2.35 -14.16 3.83
N LEU A 58 -1.74 -13.23 4.57
CA LEU A 58 -1.89 -11.79 4.35
C LEU A 58 -0.58 -11.17 3.85
N VAL A 59 -0.69 -10.26 2.90
CA VAL A 59 0.37 -9.32 2.53
C VAL A 59 0.08 -8.01 3.26
N THR A 60 1.08 -7.46 3.92
CA THR A 60 0.94 -6.27 4.76
C THR A 60 1.84 -5.16 4.24
N GLU A 61 1.32 -3.94 4.19
CA GLU A 61 2.06 -2.72 3.87
C GLU A 61 1.97 -1.75 5.03
N THR A 62 3.13 -1.29 5.47
CA THR A 62 3.28 -0.33 6.55
C THR A 62 3.70 1.01 5.96
N PHE A 63 2.92 2.05 6.22
CA PHE A 63 3.09 3.41 5.74
C PHE A 63 3.54 4.31 6.88
N GLY A 64 4.73 4.89 6.80
CA GLY A 64 5.26 5.84 7.78
C GLY A 64 5.11 7.28 7.28
N TYR A 65 4.32 8.09 7.98
CA TYR A 65 4.12 9.50 7.66
C TYR A 65 5.01 10.41 8.50
N ASP A 66 5.53 11.48 7.89
CA ASP A 66 6.28 12.52 8.57
C ASP A 66 5.37 13.48 9.36
N VAL A 67 6.00 14.43 10.06
CA VAL A 67 5.30 15.48 10.83
C VAL A 67 4.43 16.41 9.98
N HIS A 68 4.62 16.42 8.67
CA HIS A 68 3.83 17.18 7.70
C HIS A 68 2.71 16.34 7.06
N GLY A 69 2.54 15.07 7.46
CA GLY A 69 1.59 14.16 6.84
C GLY A 69 1.99 13.66 5.46
N ARG A 70 3.26 13.80 5.09
CA ARG A 70 3.82 13.26 3.85
C ARG A 70 4.34 11.86 4.11
N LEU A 71 4.09 10.96 3.17
CA LEU A 71 4.58 9.60 3.26
C LEU A 71 6.11 9.59 3.12
N ALA A 72 6.80 9.20 4.19
CA ALA A 72 8.25 9.16 4.28
C ALA A 72 8.80 7.79 3.89
N GLU A 73 8.12 6.72 4.31
CA GLU A 73 8.52 5.35 4.00
C GLU A 73 7.32 4.44 3.78
N VAL A 74 7.52 3.41 2.96
CA VAL A 74 6.60 2.27 2.86
C VAL A 74 7.40 0.99 2.95
N ARG A 75 6.91 0.06 3.75
CA ARG A 75 7.51 -1.27 3.91
C ARG A 75 6.48 -2.33 3.58
N ARG A 76 6.76 -3.14 2.57
CA ARG A 76 5.96 -4.33 2.26
C ARG A 76 6.50 -5.53 3.02
N ARG A 77 5.61 -6.22 3.73
CA ARG A 77 5.83 -7.58 4.22
C ARG A 77 5.05 -8.53 3.32
N GLY A 78 5.80 -9.36 2.58
CA GLY A 78 5.24 -10.45 1.80
C GLY A 78 4.50 -11.46 2.67
N CYS A 79 3.68 -12.28 2.02
CA CYS A 79 2.89 -13.28 2.71
C CYS A 79 3.80 -14.27 3.47
N PRO A 80 3.63 -14.46 4.80
CA PRO A 80 4.48 -15.36 5.57
C PRO A 80 4.28 -16.84 5.19
N GLU A 81 3.11 -17.19 4.66
CA GLU A 81 2.73 -18.57 4.32
C GLU A 81 3.38 -19.06 3.03
N CYS A 82 3.44 -18.20 1.99
CA CYS A 82 3.94 -18.58 0.66
C CYS A 82 5.14 -17.76 0.20
N GLY A 83 5.62 -16.80 0.99
CA GLY A 83 6.73 -15.92 0.64
C GLY A 83 6.42 -14.89 -0.46
N SER A 84 5.20 -14.87 -1.00
CA SER A 84 4.85 -13.96 -2.10
C SER A 84 4.83 -12.51 -1.63
N ALA A 85 5.76 -11.71 -2.15
CA ALA A 85 5.77 -10.25 -2.02
C ALA A 85 4.80 -9.57 -2.99
N LEU A 86 4.27 -10.33 -3.96
CA LEU A 86 3.39 -9.85 -4.99
C LEU A 86 1.94 -10.00 -4.57
N SER A 87 1.40 -8.84 -4.28
CA SER A 87 -0.01 -8.56 -4.32
C SER A 87 -0.36 -8.48 -5.82
N ALA A 88 -1.23 -9.33 -6.37
CA ALA A 88 -1.69 -9.29 -7.77
C ALA A 88 -2.20 -7.91 -8.25
N ALA A 89 -1.30 -6.99 -8.56
CA ALA A 89 -1.53 -5.71 -9.20
C ALA A 89 -0.51 -5.47 -10.33
N GLU A 90 0.14 -6.54 -10.81
CA GLU A 90 0.92 -6.57 -12.04
C GLU A 90 0.42 -7.76 -12.86
N CYS A 91 -0.74 -7.58 -13.51
CA CYS A 91 -1.16 -8.44 -14.60
C CYS A 91 -1.66 -7.54 -15.71
N GLY A 92 -0.79 -7.25 -16.65
CA GLY A 92 -1.12 -6.56 -17.89
C GLY A 92 -0.21 -7.09 -19.00
N GLY A 93 -0.73 -8.10 -19.72
CA GLY A 93 -0.28 -8.50 -21.05
C GLY A 93 0.74 -9.62 -21.10
#